data_AF-A0A259DE98-F1
#
_entry.id   AF-A0A259DE98-F1
#
_cell.length_a   1.000
_cell.length_b   1.000
_cell.length_c   1.000
_cell.angle_alpha   90.00
_cell.angle_beta   90.00
_cell.angle_gamma   90.00
#
_symmetry.space_group_name_H-M   'P 1'
#
loop_
_entity.id
_entity.type
_entity.pdbx_description
1 polymer ?
#
loop_
_entity_poly.entity_id
_entity_poly.type
_entity_poly.pdbx_seq_one_letter_code
_entity_poly.pdbx_strand_id
1 'polypeptide(L)'
;DFRVSHGVLFVLGASGRLYTLNTATAQASPVGELPLTLPAIETGFDFNPTVDRMRVALADGTNLRAHPVSGAQVDFDPKVDGVQRDGALVYAPGDAHAGWPALINGVAYTYNQKDAKLTTNFAIDGARGTLVTMGSREGVEPAVSPNGGQVFSVGSLKTGPVTAVSFDISDVNNRAYLAASRAGDSRTHLYRVNLDTGEANWLSSIGKQEQILGMAIAP
;
A
#
# COMPACT_ATOMS: atom_id res chain seq x y z
N ASP A 1 -5.49 -6.74 -2.78
CA ASP A 1 -4.27 -7.50 -2.52
C ASP A 1 -4.62 -8.95 -2.12
N PHE A 2 -3.74 -9.90 -2.43
CA PHE A 2 -3.83 -11.29 -2.00
C PHE A 2 -3.18 -11.48 -0.63
N ARG A 3 -3.91 -12.12 0.28
CA ARG A 3 -3.27 -12.73 1.46
C ARG A 3 -2.60 -14.03 1.03
N VAL A 4 -1.36 -13.92 0.57
CA VAL A 4 -0.61 -15.01 -0.08
C VAL A 4 -0.61 -16.30 0.72
N SER A 5 -0.44 -16.22 2.05
CA SER A 5 -0.45 -17.39 2.94
C SER A 5 -1.73 -18.23 2.89
N HIS A 6 -2.81 -17.70 2.32
CA HIS A 6 -4.11 -18.38 2.19
C HIS A 6 -4.64 -18.40 0.75
N GLY A 7 -3.96 -17.75 -0.21
CA GLY A 7 -4.42 -17.63 -1.61
C GLY A 7 -5.76 -16.89 -1.76
N VAL A 8 -6.11 -16.01 -0.82
CA VAL A 8 -7.40 -15.30 -0.82
C VAL A 8 -7.21 -13.87 -1.28
N LEU A 9 -8.00 -13.45 -2.28
CA LEU A 9 -8.05 -12.07 -2.75
C LEU A 9 -8.94 -11.24 -1.83
N PHE A 10 -8.42 -10.12 -1.33
CA PHE A 10 -9.18 -9.13 -0.57
C PHE A 10 -9.38 -7.86 -1.38
N VAL A 11 -10.48 -7.16 -1.07
CA VAL A 11 -10.82 -5.85 -1.60
C VAL A 11 -11.34 -4.97 -0.47
N LEU A 12 -10.80 -3.76 -0.35
CA LEU A 12 -11.27 -2.74 0.58
C LEU A 12 -12.14 -1.74 -0.19
N GLY A 13 -13.43 -1.65 0.17
CA GLY A 13 -14.34 -0.68 -0.43
C GLY A 13 -14.17 0.72 0.15
N ALA A 14 -14.59 1.75 -0.59
CA ALA A 14 -14.57 3.14 -0.14
C ALA A 14 -15.41 3.41 1.13
N SER A 15 -16.33 2.51 1.47
CA SER A 15 -17.06 2.52 2.74
C SER A 15 -16.27 2.00 3.94
N GLY A 16 -14.99 1.62 3.74
CA GLY A 16 -14.16 0.94 4.73
C GLY A 16 -14.52 -0.52 4.97
N ARG A 17 -15.49 -1.06 4.24
CA ARG A 17 -15.87 -2.48 4.33
C ARG A 17 -14.84 -3.34 3.60
N LEU A 18 -14.32 -4.33 4.30
CA LEU A 18 -13.44 -5.34 3.74
C LEU A 18 -14.24 -6.52 3.18
N TYR A 19 -13.79 -7.04 2.04
CA TYR A 19 -14.37 -8.20 1.39
C TYR A 19 -13.28 -9.19 0.98
N THR A 20 -13.61 -10.47 0.94
CA THR A 20 -12.92 -11.44 0.10
C THR A 20 -13.61 -11.49 -1.27
N LEU A 21 -12.85 -11.73 -2.33
CA LEU A 21 -13.38 -11.83 -3.69
C LEU A 21 -13.02 -13.20 -4.26
N ASN A 22 -14.02 -13.96 -4.72
CA ASN A 22 -13.79 -15.18 -5.45
C ASN A 22 -13.33 -14.86 -6.88
N THR A 23 -12.11 -15.27 -7.25
CA THR A 23 -11.51 -14.94 -8.55
C THR A 23 -12.16 -15.65 -9.74
N ALA A 24 -12.88 -16.76 -9.50
CA ALA A 24 -13.59 -17.50 -10.55
C ALA A 24 -15.02 -16.96 -10.80
N THR A 25 -15.71 -16.49 -9.75
CA THR A 25 -17.11 -16.06 -9.83
C THR A 25 -17.33 -14.56 -9.69
N ALA A 26 -16.29 -13.80 -9.33
CA ALA A 26 -16.35 -12.39 -8.95
C ALA A 26 -17.30 -12.07 -7.78
N GLN A 27 -17.67 -13.08 -6.98
CA GLN A 27 -18.53 -12.88 -5.82
C GLN A 27 -17.74 -12.30 -4.64
N ALA A 28 -18.19 -11.17 -4.11
CA ALA A 28 -17.63 -10.54 -2.91
C ALA A 28 -18.35 -11.04 -1.65
N SER A 29 -17.58 -11.40 -0.62
CA SER A 29 -18.10 -11.80 0.71
C SER A 29 -17.54 -10.87 1.78
N PRO A 30 -18.37 -10.29 2.67
CA PRO A 30 -17.91 -9.36 3.68
C PRO A 30 -17.00 -10.05 4.70
N VAL A 31 -16.00 -9.30 5.18
CA VAL A 31 -15.06 -9.72 6.22
C VAL A 31 -15.31 -8.88 7.47
N GLY A 32 -15.40 -9.53 8.62
CA GLY A 32 -15.68 -8.87 9.88
C GLY A 32 -17.11 -8.33 10.00
N GLU A 33 -17.42 -7.72 11.15
CA GLU A 33 -18.75 -7.19 11.44
C GLU A 33 -18.90 -5.72 11.06
N LEU A 34 -17.86 -4.90 11.28
CA LEU A 34 -17.89 -3.45 11.13
C LEU A 34 -16.90 -2.97 10.06
N PRO A 35 -17.23 -1.93 9.28
CA PRO A 35 -16.28 -1.28 8.40
C PRO A 35 -15.22 -0.51 9.20
N LEU A 36 -14.05 -0.33 8.58
CA LEU A 36 -13.05 0.61 9.06
C LEU A 36 -13.56 2.05 8.89
N THR A 37 -13.32 2.90 9.87
CA THR A 37 -13.62 4.33 9.74
C THR A 37 -12.54 5.01 8.90
N LEU A 38 -12.80 5.10 7.59
CA LEU A 38 -11.91 5.71 6.61
C LEU A 38 -12.56 6.96 5.99
N PRO A 39 -11.78 8.00 5.67
CA PRO A 39 -12.25 9.08 4.80
C PRO A 39 -12.47 8.54 3.38
N ALA A 40 -13.38 9.18 2.64
CA ALA A 40 -13.72 8.79 1.26
C ALA A 40 -12.67 9.31 0.25
N ILE A 41 -11.42 8.86 0.39
CA ILE A 41 -10.29 9.19 -0.49
C ILE A 41 -9.60 7.92 -0.98
N GLU A 42 -8.71 8.06 -1.97
CA GLU A 42 -7.93 6.93 -2.48
C GLU A 42 -7.17 6.23 -1.35
N THR A 43 -7.23 4.90 -1.38
CA THR A 43 -6.73 4.04 -0.31
C THR A 43 -5.75 3.03 -0.86
N GLY A 44 -4.53 3.02 -0.33
CA GLY A 44 -3.60 1.89 -0.48
C GLY A 44 -3.82 0.89 0.65
N PHE A 45 -3.91 -0.40 0.33
CA PHE A 45 -3.85 -1.45 1.34
C PHE A 45 -3.10 -2.68 0.82
N ASP A 46 -2.40 -3.37 1.73
CA ASP A 46 -1.62 -4.57 1.43
C ASP A 46 -1.39 -5.41 2.71
N PHE A 47 -1.12 -6.70 2.56
CA PHE A 47 -0.82 -7.60 3.66
C PHE A 47 0.66 -7.65 3.98
N ASN A 48 1.01 -7.31 5.23
CA ASN A 48 2.33 -7.59 5.75
C ASN A 48 2.54 -9.12 5.87
N PRO A 49 3.50 -9.71 5.14
CA PRO A 49 3.66 -11.16 5.10
C PRO A 49 4.26 -11.76 6.38
N THR A 50 4.84 -10.94 7.26
CA THR A 50 5.55 -11.42 8.45
C THR A 50 4.66 -11.44 9.69
N VAL A 51 3.78 -10.45 9.84
CA VAL A 51 2.89 -10.31 11.02
C VAL A 51 1.42 -10.58 10.72
N ASP A 52 1.08 -10.91 9.47
CA ASP A 52 -0.28 -11.21 9.02
C ASP A 52 -1.28 -10.10 9.40
N ARG A 53 -0.93 -8.86 9.03
CA ARG A 53 -1.75 -7.67 9.24
C ARG A 53 -1.91 -6.90 7.95
N MET A 54 -3.11 -6.41 7.72
CA MET A 54 -3.36 -5.45 6.66
C MET A 54 -2.82 -4.09 7.07
N ARG A 55 -2.04 -3.43 6.23
CA ARG A 55 -1.76 -1.99 6.30
C ARG A 55 -2.81 -1.27 5.46
N VAL A 56 -3.31 -0.16 5.96
CA VAL A 56 -4.13 0.78 5.19
C VAL A 56 -3.48 2.16 5.31
N ALA A 57 -3.21 2.80 4.18
CA ALA A 57 -2.62 4.14 4.10
C ALA A 57 -3.40 5.01 3.11
N LEU A 58 -3.56 6.28 3.44
CA LEU A 58 -4.33 7.22 2.62
C LEU A 58 -3.63 8.58 2.50
N ALA A 59 -4.06 9.33 1.49
CA ALA A 59 -3.43 10.58 1.11
C ALA A 59 -3.63 11.71 2.14
N ASP A 60 -4.49 11.56 3.15
CA ASP A 60 -4.60 12.53 4.24
C ASP A 60 -3.59 12.30 5.38
N GLY A 61 -2.68 11.33 5.20
CA GLY A 61 -1.70 10.92 6.21
C GLY A 61 -2.20 9.81 7.14
N THR A 62 -3.40 9.26 6.90
CA THR A 62 -3.88 8.09 7.65
C THR A 62 -2.94 6.91 7.48
N ASN A 63 -2.56 6.30 8.61
CA ASN A 63 -1.80 5.06 8.71
C ASN A 63 -2.52 4.18 9.73
N LEU A 64 -2.94 2.98 9.34
CA LEU A 64 -3.50 2.04 10.30
C LEU A 64 -3.23 0.60 9.90
N ARG A 65 -3.43 -0.28 10.86
CA ARG A 65 -3.43 -1.72 10.67
C ARG A 65 -4.82 -2.29 10.90
N ALA A 66 -5.15 -3.38 10.22
CA ALA A 66 -6.37 -4.14 10.46
C ALA A 66 -6.09 -5.66 10.47
N HIS A 67 -6.92 -6.40 11.20
CA HIS A 67 -6.84 -7.85 11.24
C HIS A 67 -7.55 -8.47 10.01
N PRO A 68 -6.89 -9.36 9.24
CA PRO A 68 -7.42 -9.89 7.98
C PRO A 68 -8.72 -10.69 8.12
N VAL A 69 -8.96 -11.28 9.30
CA VAL A 69 -10.14 -12.12 9.57
C VAL A 69 -11.30 -11.34 10.18
N SER A 70 -11.07 -10.58 11.25
CA SER A 70 -12.13 -9.85 11.95
C SER A 70 -12.43 -8.49 11.32
N GLY A 71 -11.58 -7.99 10.41
CA GLY A 71 -11.68 -6.63 9.86
C GLY A 71 -11.42 -5.51 10.87
N ALA A 72 -11.18 -5.85 12.14
CA ALA A 72 -10.99 -4.88 13.20
C ALA A 72 -9.66 -4.14 13.05
N GLN A 73 -9.69 -2.82 13.26
CA GLN A 73 -8.47 -2.03 13.35
C GLN A 73 -7.61 -2.52 14.53
N VAL A 74 -6.31 -2.59 14.29
CA VAL A 74 -5.31 -2.95 15.29
C VAL A 74 -4.84 -1.70 15.99
N ASP A 75 -4.79 -1.79 17.30
CA ASP A 75 -4.36 -0.71 18.15
C ASP A 75 -2.87 -0.39 18.03
N PHE A 76 -2.52 0.90 18.14
CA PHE A 76 -1.14 1.34 18.09
C PHE A 76 -0.42 1.03 19.40
N ASP A 77 -0.99 1.45 20.52
CA ASP A 77 -0.47 1.17 21.85
C ASP A 77 -1.53 0.45 22.70
N PRO A 78 -1.41 -0.87 22.91
CA PRO A 78 -2.42 -1.64 23.65
C PRO A 78 -2.55 -1.26 25.13
N LYS A 79 -1.71 -0.33 25.63
CA LYS A 79 -1.79 0.21 26.99
C LYS A 79 -2.67 1.46 27.07
N VAL A 80 -3.07 2.03 25.94
CA VAL A 80 -3.94 3.22 25.88
C VAL A 80 -5.35 2.78 25.55
N ASP A 81 -6.32 3.24 26.34
CA ASP A 81 -7.72 2.86 26.14
C ASP A 81 -8.27 3.35 24.79
N GLY A 82 -9.07 2.50 24.14
CA GLY A 82 -9.68 2.76 22.85
C GLY A 82 -8.92 2.11 21.69
N VAL A 83 -9.35 2.38 20.45
CA VAL A 83 -8.64 1.91 19.25
C VAL A 83 -7.94 3.10 18.61
N GLN A 84 -6.62 3.08 18.56
CA GLN A 84 -5.84 4.16 17.94
C GLN A 84 -5.29 3.75 16.57
N ARG A 85 -5.08 4.76 15.72
CA ARG A 85 -4.36 4.60 14.46
C ARG A 85 -2.85 4.58 14.72
N ASP A 86 -2.10 4.06 13.76
CA ASP A 86 -0.64 4.20 13.76
C ASP A 86 -0.26 5.68 13.57
N GLY A 87 1.02 6.00 13.79
CA GLY A 87 1.53 7.37 13.61
C GLY A 87 1.24 7.90 12.20
N ALA A 88 0.84 9.17 12.13
CA ALA A 88 0.49 9.83 10.87
C ALA A 88 1.67 9.83 9.88
N LEU A 89 1.36 9.69 8.60
CA LEU A 89 2.36 9.61 7.55
C LEU A 89 3.03 10.97 7.32
N VAL A 90 4.33 11.03 7.59
CA VAL A 90 5.15 12.23 7.44
C VAL A 90 6.52 11.86 6.91
N TYR A 91 7.06 12.69 6.01
CA TYR A 91 8.44 12.53 5.59
C TYR A 91 9.38 12.70 6.78
N ALA A 92 10.32 11.77 6.92
CA ALA A 92 11.26 11.75 8.03
C ALA A 92 12.13 13.02 8.05
N PRO A 93 12.60 13.47 9.23
CA PRO A 93 13.58 14.54 9.31
C PRO A 93 14.82 14.23 8.47
N GLY A 94 15.25 15.19 7.65
CA GLY A 94 16.39 15.03 6.74
C GLY A 94 16.07 14.37 5.39
N ASP A 95 14.84 13.88 5.19
CA ASP A 95 14.36 13.50 3.86
C ASP A 95 14.26 14.73 2.94
N ALA A 96 14.42 14.52 1.62
CA ALA A 96 14.30 15.57 0.63
C ALA A 96 12.92 16.27 0.63
N HIS A 97 11.88 15.59 1.10
CA HIS A 97 10.52 16.12 1.21
C HIS A 97 10.09 16.40 2.67
N ALA A 98 11.04 16.46 3.61
CA ALA A 98 10.76 16.77 5.01
C ALA A 98 9.95 18.07 5.15
N GLY A 99 8.92 18.03 6.00
CA GLY A 99 8.00 19.15 6.22
C GLY A 99 6.87 19.27 5.21
N TRP A 100 6.84 18.44 4.16
CA TRP A 100 5.69 18.37 3.26
C TRP A 100 4.76 17.20 3.66
N PRO A 101 3.44 17.25 3.35
CA PRO A 101 2.54 16.16 3.69
C PRO A 101 2.84 14.90 2.85
N ALA A 102 2.93 13.73 3.46
CA ALA A 102 3.07 12.47 2.72
C ALA A 102 1.69 12.04 2.19
N LEU A 103 1.50 12.12 0.88
CA LEU A 103 0.21 11.87 0.23
C LEU A 103 0.25 10.45 -0.35
N ILE A 104 0.06 9.44 0.49
CA ILE A 104 0.20 8.03 0.12
C ILE A 104 -1.11 7.46 -0.46
N ASN A 105 -1.05 6.88 -1.64
CA ASN A 105 -2.22 6.35 -2.35
C ASN A 105 -2.07 4.86 -2.74
N GLY A 106 -0.91 4.26 -2.49
CA GLY A 106 -0.63 2.86 -2.75
C GLY A 106 0.43 2.36 -1.79
N VAL A 107 0.30 1.12 -1.34
CA VAL A 107 1.25 0.45 -0.43
C VAL A 107 1.44 -0.97 -0.91
N ALA A 108 2.62 -1.54 -0.73
CA ALA A 108 2.91 -2.93 -1.02
C ALA A 108 4.08 -3.43 -0.16
N TYR A 109 4.05 -4.71 0.21
CA TYR A 109 5.14 -5.34 0.96
C TYR A 109 6.02 -6.22 0.08
N THR A 110 7.32 -6.23 0.38
CA THR A 110 8.23 -7.24 -0.16
C THR A 110 8.15 -8.54 0.63
N TYR A 111 8.50 -9.65 -0.03
CA TYR A 111 8.59 -10.99 0.54
C TYR A 111 10.05 -11.43 0.55
N ASN A 112 10.65 -11.48 1.73
CA ASN A 112 12.04 -11.90 1.86
C ASN A 112 12.17 -13.42 1.72
N GLN A 113 12.89 -13.86 0.68
CA GLN A 113 13.05 -15.27 0.33
C GLN A 113 14.06 -16.02 1.23
N LYS A 114 14.81 -15.30 2.07
CA LYS A 114 15.85 -15.87 2.95
C LYS A 114 15.41 -15.88 4.42
N ASP A 115 14.70 -14.84 4.85
CA ASP A 115 14.17 -14.72 6.21
C ASP A 115 12.74 -14.16 6.18
N ALA A 116 11.76 -15.05 6.37
CA ALA A 116 10.34 -14.70 6.38
C ALA A 116 9.92 -13.75 7.52
N LYS A 117 10.83 -13.38 8.42
CA LYS A 117 10.58 -12.34 9.44
C LYS A 117 10.86 -10.93 8.94
N LEU A 118 11.52 -10.80 7.80
CA LEU A 118 11.88 -9.52 7.20
C LEU A 118 10.93 -9.16 6.06
N THR A 119 10.60 -7.87 6.00
CA THR A 119 9.85 -7.26 4.91
C THR A 119 10.14 -5.77 4.90
N THR A 120 10.11 -5.18 3.72
CA THR A 120 10.07 -3.72 3.52
C THR A 120 8.67 -3.33 3.06
N ASN A 121 8.09 -2.33 3.72
CA ASN A 121 6.87 -1.67 3.28
C ASN A 121 7.22 -0.52 2.31
N PHE A 122 6.81 -0.66 1.07
CA PHE A 122 6.91 0.38 0.06
C PHE A 122 5.56 1.07 -0.15
N ALA A 123 5.61 2.33 -0.55
CA ALA A 123 4.42 3.10 -0.84
C ALA A 123 4.63 4.08 -1.99
N ILE A 124 3.53 4.53 -2.58
CA ILE A 124 3.49 5.53 -3.64
C ILE A 124 2.95 6.83 -3.06
N ASP A 125 3.76 7.88 -3.09
CA ASP A 125 3.28 9.25 -2.94
C ASP A 125 2.78 9.73 -4.31
N GLY A 126 1.45 9.69 -4.50
CA GLY A 126 0.84 9.93 -5.81
C GLY A 126 1.02 11.37 -6.26
N ALA A 127 0.90 12.33 -5.33
CA ALA A 127 1.01 13.75 -5.63
C ALA A 127 2.42 14.15 -6.08
N ARG A 128 3.46 13.48 -5.57
CA ARG A 128 4.86 13.73 -5.97
C ARG A 128 5.34 12.82 -7.08
N GLY A 129 4.62 11.73 -7.36
CA GLY A 129 5.12 10.69 -8.25
C GLY A 129 6.44 10.11 -7.72
N THR A 130 6.47 9.70 -6.46
CA THR A 130 7.67 9.22 -5.77
C THR A 130 7.39 7.87 -5.12
N LEU A 131 8.34 6.93 -5.28
CA LEU A 131 8.38 5.71 -4.46
C LEU A 131 9.01 6.07 -3.11
N VAL A 132 8.37 5.63 -2.04
CA VAL A 132 8.86 5.80 -0.66
C VAL A 132 8.86 4.45 0.07
N THR A 133 9.55 4.36 1.19
CA THR A 133 9.33 3.30 2.19
C THR A 133 8.59 3.87 3.39
N MET A 134 7.70 3.08 3.99
CA MET A 134 7.13 3.36 5.30
C MET A 134 8.01 2.67 6.34
N GLY A 135 8.73 3.44 7.16
CA GLY A 135 9.81 2.92 7.98
C GLY A 135 11.08 2.60 7.17
N SER A 136 12.03 1.96 7.82
CA SER A 136 13.31 1.58 7.22
C SER A 136 13.18 0.35 6.33
N ARG A 137 14.08 0.21 5.34
CA ARG A 137 14.25 -1.06 4.63
C ARG A 137 14.79 -2.14 5.55
N GLU A 138 14.57 -3.40 5.16
CA GLU A 138 15.23 -4.53 5.79
C GLU A 138 16.77 -4.36 5.81
N GLY A 139 17.40 -4.70 6.94
CA GLY A 139 18.85 -4.58 7.12
C GLY A 139 19.39 -3.18 7.42
N VAL A 140 18.56 -2.13 7.44
CA VAL A 140 18.97 -0.78 7.83
C VAL A 140 18.86 -0.61 9.34
N GLU A 141 19.92 -0.11 9.97
CA GLU A 141 19.98 0.20 11.41
C GLU A 141 20.33 1.67 11.67
N PRO A 142 19.68 2.35 12.64
CA PRO A 142 18.61 1.83 13.49
C PRO A 142 17.30 1.62 12.70
N ALA A 143 16.63 0.49 12.96
CA ALA A 143 15.35 0.19 12.32
C ALA A 143 14.26 1.19 12.73
N VAL A 144 13.48 1.67 11.75
CA VAL A 144 12.32 2.55 11.95
C VAL A 144 11.06 1.78 11.61
N SER A 145 10.17 1.63 12.58
CA SER A 145 8.91 0.90 12.40
C SER A 145 7.94 1.67 11.47
N PRO A 146 7.30 0.99 10.50
CA PRO A 146 6.22 1.60 9.69
C PRO A 146 5.04 2.11 10.53
N ASN A 147 4.84 1.56 11.74
CA ASN A 147 3.77 2.00 12.64
C ASN A 147 4.04 3.39 13.23
N GLY A 148 5.29 3.87 13.21
CA GLY A 148 5.64 5.22 13.65
C GLY A 148 5.27 6.32 12.66
N GLY A 149 4.90 5.96 11.42
CA GLY A 149 4.43 6.91 10.39
C GLY A 149 5.51 7.62 9.59
N GLN A 150 6.79 7.43 9.89
CA GLN A 150 7.85 8.02 9.09
C GLN A 150 7.95 7.37 7.72
N VAL A 151 7.99 8.19 6.66
CA VAL A 151 8.27 7.75 5.29
C VAL A 151 9.60 8.31 4.79
N PHE A 152 10.28 7.54 3.94
CA PHE A 152 11.60 7.87 3.39
C PHE A 152 11.55 7.76 1.86
N SER A 153 12.01 8.80 1.17
CA SER A 153 12.06 8.86 -0.28
C SER A 153 13.06 7.83 -0.82
N VAL A 154 12.58 6.96 -1.72
CA VAL A 154 13.45 6.06 -2.50
C VAL A 154 13.89 6.75 -3.78
N GLY A 155 12.94 7.32 -4.52
CA GLY A 155 13.21 8.04 -5.75
C GLY A 155 11.98 8.34 -6.59
N SER A 156 12.17 9.18 -7.60
CA SER A 156 11.09 9.60 -8.50
C SER A 156 10.64 8.48 -9.42
N LEU A 157 9.32 8.33 -9.58
CA LEU A 157 8.70 7.44 -10.57
C LEU A 157 8.99 7.84 -12.02
N LYS A 158 9.44 9.08 -12.27
CA LYS A 158 9.61 9.68 -13.61
C LYS A 158 8.31 9.81 -14.43
N THR A 159 7.16 9.60 -13.81
CA THR A 159 5.82 9.76 -14.40
C THR A 159 5.24 11.15 -14.21
N GLY A 160 5.80 11.95 -13.29
CA GLY A 160 5.10 13.06 -12.65
C GLY A 160 4.03 12.55 -11.67
N PRO A 161 3.15 13.44 -11.18
CA PRO A 161 2.05 13.06 -10.30
C PRO A 161 1.13 12.01 -10.93
N VAL A 162 0.65 11.09 -10.09
CA VAL A 162 -0.24 10.00 -10.47
C VAL A 162 -1.46 9.93 -9.55
N THR A 163 -2.56 9.44 -10.10
CA THR A 163 -3.83 9.18 -9.40
C THR A 163 -4.31 7.77 -9.72
N ALA A 164 -5.41 7.32 -9.11
CA ALA A 164 -5.95 5.98 -9.33
C ALA A 164 -4.90 4.88 -9.10
N VAL A 165 -4.14 5.03 -8.02
CA VAL A 165 -2.95 4.22 -7.76
C VAL A 165 -3.34 2.83 -7.25
N SER A 166 -2.83 1.81 -7.92
CA SER A 166 -2.78 0.45 -7.40
C SER A 166 -1.37 -0.09 -7.56
N PHE A 167 -0.76 -0.46 -6.44
CA PHE A 167 0.64 -0.85 -6.35
C PHE A 167 0.70 -2.20 -5.66
N ASP A 168 1.48 -3.13 -6.21
CA ASP A 168 1.63 -4.48 -5.66
C ASP A 168 3.04 -5.02 -6.00
N ILE A 169 3.56 -5.88 -5.14
CA ILE A 169 4.88 -6.49 -5.22
C ILE A 169 4.73 -8.01 -5.15
N SER A 170 5.21 -8.70 -6.20
CA SER A 170 5.12 -10.16 -6.28
C SER A 170 5.89 -10.83 -5.14
N ASP A 171 5.23 -11.80 -4.50
CA ASP A 171 5.77 -12.66 -3.45
C ASP A 171 6.87 -13.61 -3.93
N VAL A 172 6.87 -13.94 -5.23
CA VAL A 172 7.84 -14.88 -5.82
C VAL A 172 9.21 -14.23 -6.04
N ASN A 173 9.26 -12.98 -6.49
CA ASN A 173 10.51 -12.37 -6.96
C ASN A 173 10.64 -10.87 -6.65
N ASN A 174 9.75 -10.31 -5.84
CA ASN A 174 9.71 -8.88 -5.49
C ASN A 174 9.64 -7.93 -6.70
N ARG A 175 9.13 -8.39 -7.85
CA ARG A 175 8.82 -7.47 -8.96
C ARG A 175 7.61 -6.63 -8.58
N ALA A 176 7.82 -5.33 -8.61
CA ALA A 176 6.80 -4.34 -8.29
C ALA A 176 6.10 -3.83 -9.55
N TYR A 177 4.78 -3.76 -9.49
CA TYR A 177 3.94 -3.23 -10.55
C TYR A 177 3.05 -2.12 -10.03
N LEU A 178 2.92 -1.06 -10.83
CA LEU A 178 2.07 0.08 -10.57
C LEU A 178 1.07 0.22 -11.71
N ALA A 179 -0.22 0.17 -11.39
CA ALA A 179 -1.29 0.63 -12.26
C ALA A 179 -1.72 2.01 -11.78
N ALA A 180 -1.59 3.04 -12.61
CA ALA A 180 -1.96 4.40 -12.24
C ALA A 180 -2.30 5.27 -13.45
N SER A 181 -3.12 6.29 -13.22
CA SER A 181 -3.40 7.36 -14.18
C SER A 181 -2.40 8.49 -13.99
N ARG A 182 -1.97 9.13 -15.09
CA ARG A 182 -1.12 10.33 -15.02
C ARG A 182 -2.01 11.56 -14.84
N ALA A 183 -1.46 12.62 -14.24
CA ALA A 183 -2.15 13.90 -14.19
C ALA A 183 -2.64 14.33 -15.59
N GLY A 184 -3.95 14.53 -15.74
CA GLY A 184 -4.59 14.92 -17.01
C GLY A 184 -4.87 13.78 -18.01
N ASP A 185 -4.57 12.51 -17.67
CA ASP A 185 -4.91 11.33 -18.48
C ASP A 185 -5.85 10.42 -17.69
N SER A 186 -7.03 10.12 -18.24
CA SER A 186 -8.00 9.22 -17.60
C SER A 186 -7.65 7.73 -17.77
N ARG A 187 -6.71 7.40 -18.64
CA ARG A 187 -6.30 6.01 -18.88
C ARG A 187 -5.38 5.52 -17.77
N THR A 188 -5.62 4.30 -17.33
CA THR A 188 -4.69 3.58 -16.46
C THR A 188 -3.50 3.07 -17.27
N HIS A 189 -2.29 3.32 -16.77
CA HIS A 189 -1.05 2.82 -17.31
C HIS A 189 -0.41 1.83 -16.34
N LEU A 190 0.10 0.72 -16.87
CA LEU A 190 0.86 -0.28 -16.14
C LEU A 190 2.35 0.01 -16.26
N TYR A 191 3.03 0.00 -15.12
CA TYR A 191 4.47 0.21 -15.01
C TYR A 191 5.12 -0.93 -14.24
N ARG A 192 6.37 -1.24 -14.57
CA ARG A 192 7.29 -1.95 -13.69
C ARG A 192 8.08 -0.93 -12.87
N VAL A 193 8.00 -1.00 -11.55
CA VAL A 193 8.71 -0.09 -10.65
C VAL A 193 10.02 -0.74 -10.20
N ASN A 194 11.13 -0.01 -10.30
CA ASN A 194 12.39 -0.41 -9.70
C ASN A 194 12.36 -0.04 -8.20
N LEU A 195 12.35 -1.04 -7.33
CA LEU A 195 12.27 -0.81 -5.88
C LEU A 195 13.51 -0.14 -5.30
N ASP A 196 14.66 -0.16 -5.98
CA ASP A 196 15.91 0.46 -5.51
C ASP A 196 16.02 1.93 -5.92
N THR A 197 15.59 2.27 -7.13
CA THR A 197 15.73 3.63 -7.68
C THR A 197 14.44 4.44 -7.67
N GLY A 198 13.29 3.79 -7.49
CA GLY A 198 11.97 4.37 -7.63
C GLY A 198 11.49 4.53 -9.07
N GLU A 199 12.31 4.29 -10.09
CA GLU A 199 11.93 4.56 -11.48
C GLU A 199 10.82 3.62 -11.99
N ALA A 200 9.74 4.19 -12.53
CA ALA A 200 8.63 3.44 -13.12
C ALA A 200 8.78 3.35 -14.64
N ASN A 201 9.05 2.14 -15.13
CA ASN A 201 9.16 1.84 -16.55
C ASN A 201 7.78 1.47 -17.11
N TRP A 202 7.28 2.25 -18.06
CA TRP A 202 6.00 1.98 -18.70
C TRP A 202 6.01 0.64 -19.45
N LEU A 203 4.93 -0.13 -19.31
CA LEU A 203 4.73 -1.41 -20.00
C LEU A 203 3.61 -1.32 -21.03
N SER A 204 2.42 -0.89 -20.59
CA SER A 204 1.24 -0.77 -21.44
C SER A 204 0.19 0.15 -20.82
N SER A 205 -0.81 0.55 -21.60
CA SER A 205 -2.08 1.03 -21.03
C SER A 205 -3.00 -0.16 -20.75
N ILE A 206 -3.85 -0.06 -19.72
CA ILE A 206 -4.86 -1.06 -19.37
C ILE A 206 -6.23 -0.53 -19.77
N GLY A 207 -7.07 -1.41 -20.32
CA GLY A 207 -8.42 -1.03 -20.77
C GLY A 207 -8.41 -0.21 -22.06
N LYS A 208 -9.59 0.26 -22.47
CA LYS A 208 -9.73 1.12 -23.66
C LYS A 208 -9.82 2.58 -23.25
N GLN A 209 -10.61 2.87 -22.21
CA GLN A 209 -10.74 4.19 -21.56
C GLN A 209 -11.14 4.09 -20.08
N GLU A 210 -11.37 2.87 -19.57
CA GLU A 210 -11.78 2.65 -18.19
C GLU A 210 -10.64 2.87 -17.22
N GLN A 211 -10.95 3.54 -16.11
CA GLN A 211 -10.05 3.58 -14.96
C GLN A 211 -10.15 2.24 -14.22
N ILE A 212 -9.00 1.63 -13.95
CA ILE A 212 -8.92 0.44 -13.10
C ILE A 212 -9.06 0.87 -11.64
N LEU A 213 -9.95 0.20 -10.91
CA LEU A 213 -10.18 0.49 -9.48
C LEU A 213 -9.12 -0.14 -8.56
N GLY A 214 -8.49 -1.23 -9.02
CA GLY A 214 -7.47 -1.94 -8.26
C GLY A 214 -6.88 -3.09 -9.08
N MET A 215 -5.67 -3.48 -8.69
CA MET A 215 -4.89 -4.58 -9.22
C MET A 215 -4.36 -5.38 -8.03
N ALA A 216 -4.19 -6.69 -8.24
CA ALA A 216 -3.41 -7.54 -7.35
C ALA A 216 -2.67 -8.58 -8.18
N ILE A 217 -1.48 -8.97 -7.76
CA ILE A 217 -0.66 -10.03 -8.34
C ILE A 217 -1.09 -11.34 -7.68
N ALA A 218 -1.52 -12.30 -8.50
CA ALA A 218 -1.84 -13.63 -7.98
C ALA A 218 -0.56 -14.38 -7.55
N PRO A 219 -0.62 -15.16 -6.46
CA PRO A 219 0.48 -16.03 -6.02
C PRO A 219 0.71 -17.21 -6.97
#